data_AF-A0A0B5EXP5-F1
#
_entry.id   AF-A0A0B5EXP5-F1
#
_cell.length_a   1.000
_cell.length_b   1.000
_cell.length_c   1.000
_cell.angle_alpha   90.00
_cell.angle_beta   90.00
_cell.angle_gamma   90.00
#
_symmetry.space_group_name_H-M   'P 1'
#
loop_
_entity.id
_entity.type
_entity.pdbx_description
1 polymer ?
#
loop_
_entity_poly.entity_id
_entity_poly.type
_entity_poly.pdbx_seq_one_letter_code
_entity_poly.pdbx_strand_id
1 'polypeptide(L)'
;MTSVALEKTQVAALAERMDELLDEVVRRSGGSASVPAVAPAEISDTAPLDAPVEEEFRVGTMALAWDGDEQRMVVEAQALVELEAESEDDLAEAEEALLQDDENGPPMLRVRLTGTQARAFAKRALDVVNAGRPPCPLCSLPLDPEGHVCPRQNGYRRGE
;
A
#
# COMPACT_ATOMS: atom_id res chain seq x y z
N MET A 1 0.80 -2.21 17.75
CA MET A 1 0.42 -1.85 16.37
C MET A 1 1.71 -1.60 15.64
N THR A 2 1.93 -2.27 14.51
CA THR A 2 3.10 -2.05 13.65
C THR A 2 2.63 -1.25 12.45
N SER A 3 3.37 -0.22 12.07
CA SER A 3 3.01 0.64 10.94
C SER A 3 4.25 0.90 10.07
N VAL A 4 4.05 0.93 8.75
CA VAL A 4 5.11 1.14 7.77
C VAL A 4 4.67 2.20 6.76
N ALA A 5 5.61 2.96 6.24
CA ALA A 5 5.35 4.02 5.29
C ALA A 5 5.32 3.48 3.86
N LEU A 6 4.29 3.82 3.10
CA LEU A 6 4.15 3.46 1.69
C LEU A 6 3.87 4.73 0.86
N GLU A 7 4.49 4.80 -0.30
CA GLU A 7 4.17 5.81 -1.30
C GLU A 7 2.76 5.59 -1.86
N LYS A 8 2.10 6.68 -2.27
CA LYS A 8 0.74 6.61 -2.83
C LYS A 8 0.66 5.65 -4.03
N THR A 9 1.68 5.66 -4.89
CA THR A 9 1.77 4.79 -6.07
C THR A 9 1.98 3.33 -5.68
N GLN A 10 2.76 3.05 -4.63
CA GLN A 10 2.93 1.72 -4.08
C GLN A 10 1.60 1.16 -3.56
N VAL A 11 0.83 1.96 -2.79
CA VAL A 11 -0.48 1.53 -2.28
C VAL A 11 -1.46 1.21 -3.41
N ALA A 12 -1.48 2.03 -4.47
CA ALA A 12 -2.33 1.80 -5.64
C ALA A 12 -1.96 0.48 -6.35
N ALA A 13 -0.66 0.29 -6.64
CA ALA A 13 -0.17 -0.92 -7.30
C ALA A 13 -0.41 -2.17 -6.45
N LEU A 14 -0.20 -2.10 -5.13
CA LEU A 14 -0.45 -3.19 -4.20
C LEU A 14 -1.93 -3.64 -4.26
N ALA A 15 -2.85 -2.68 -4.22
CA ALA A 15 -4.29 -2.96 -4.24
C ALA A 15 -4.75 -3.57 -5.57
N GLU A 16 -4.32 -3.00 -6.70
CA GLU A 16 -4.65 -3.49 -8.04
C GLU A 16 -4.12 -4.92 -8.25
N ARG A 17 -2.85 -5.17 -7.92
CA ARG A 17 -2.23 -6.50 -8.03
C ARG A 17 -2.86 -7.53 -7.11
N MET A 18 -3.29 -7.11 -5.92
CA MET A 18 -4.01 -7.98 -5.00
C MET A 18 -5.36 -8.42 -5.60
N ASP A 19 -6.14 -7.51 -6.18
CA ASP A 19 -7.40 -7.87 -6.86
C ASP A 19 -7.16 -8.79 -8.07
N GLU A 20 -6.17 -8.48 -8.92
CA GLU A 20 -5.81 -9.31 -10.07
C GLU A 20 -5.43 -10.75 -9.65
N LEU A 21 -4.64 -10.88 -8.59
CA LEU A 21 -4.21 -12.18 -8.06
C LEU A 21 -5.40 -12.96 -7.49
N LEU A 22 -6.29 -12.30 -6.75
CA LEU A 22 -7.50 -12.93 -6.19
C LEU A 22 -8.45 -13.40 -7.29
N ASP A 23 -8.62 -12.62 -8.35
CA ASP A 23 -9.43 -13.01 -9.52
C ASP A 23 -8.83 -14.24 -10.22
N GLU A 24 -7.51 -14.31 -10.36
CA GLU A 24 -6.82 -15.50 -10.88
C GLU A 24 -7.03 -16.73 -9.99
N VAL A 25 -6.94 -16.56 -8.66
CA VAL A 25 -7.17 -17.65 -7.70
C VAL A 25 -8.59 -18.21 -7.83
N VAL A 26 -9.60 -17.34 -7.92
CA VAL A 26 -11.01 -17.75 -8.14
C VAL A 26 -11.15 -18.50 -9.46
N ARG A 27 -10.56 -17.97 -10.54
CA ARG A 27 -10.58 -18.59 -11.87
C ARG A 27 -9.96 -19.99 -11.87
N ARG A 28 -8.76 -20.16 -11.30
CA ARG A 28 -8.05 -21.45 -11.28
C ARG A 28 -8.69 -22.49 -10.38
N SER A 29 -9.25 -22.05 -9.25
CA SER A 29 -9.94 -22.94 -8.32
C SER A 29 -11.35 -23.32 -8.76
N GLY A 30 -11.85 -22.78 -9.87
CA GLY A 30 -13.24 -22.98 -10.30
C GLY A 30 -14.26 -22.44 -9.30
N GLY A 31 -13.91 -21.40 -8.54
CA GLY A 31 -14.75 -20.81 -7.49
C GLY A 31 -14.78 -21.58 -6.17
N SER A 32 -13.90 -22.57 -5.98
CA SER A 32 -13.81 -23.31 -4.71
C SER A 32 -12.93 -22.63 -3.66
N ALA A 33 -12.07 -21.69 -4.05
CA ALA A 33 -11.26 -20.92 -3.11
C ALA A 33 -12.14 -20.04 -2.20
N SER A 34 -11.70 -19.83 -0.96
CA SER A 34 -12.38 -18.95 0.01
C SER A 34 -12.08 -17.47 -0.27
N VAL A 35 -12.42 -17.03 -1.48
CA VAL A 35 -12.19 -15.67 -1.99
C VAL A 35 -13.50 -15.14 -2.57
N PRO A 36 -14.09 -14.07 -2.01
CA PRO A 36 -15.31 -13.51 -2.54
C PRO A 36 -15.04 -12.73 -3.83
N ALA A 37 -16.03 -12.66 -4.72
CA ALA A 37 -15.95 -11.90 -5.97
C ALA A 37 -15.92 -10.37 -5.76
N VAL A 38 -16.34 -9.89 -4.59
CA VAL A 38 -16.30 -8.48 -4.19
C VAL A 38 -16.07 -8.38 -2.69
N ALA A 39 -15.57 -7.25 -2.22
CA ALA A 39 -15.43 -6.96 -0.79
C ALA A 39 -16.80 -7.00 -0.08
N PRO A 40 -17.00 -7.87 0.93
CA PRO A 40 -18.25 -7.90 1.70
C PRO A 40 -18.42 -6.63 2.53
N ALA A 41 -19.63 -6.07 2.55
CA ALA A 41 -19.92 -4.83 3.29
C ALA A 41 -19.75 -4.97 4.81
N GLU A 42 -19.93 -6.18 5.35
CA GLU A 42 -19.89 -6.46 6.79
C GLU A 42 -18.52 -6.27 7.42
N ILE A 43 -17.44 -6.37 6.63
CA ILE A 43 -16.07 -6.17 7.08
C ILE A 43 -15.46 -4.86 6.57
N SER A 44 -16.28 -3.98 5.98
CA SER A 44 -15.80 -2.68 5.51
C SER A 44 -15.36 -1.84 6.69
N ASP A 45 -14.09 -1.49 6.73
CA ASP A 45 -13.54 -0.55 7.70
C ASP A 45 -13.28 0.79 7.00
N THR A 46 -14.01 1.82 7.42
CA THR A 46 -13.83 3.21 6.96
C THR A 46 -13.42 4.13 8.10
N ALA A 47 -13.07 3.59 9.27
CA ALA A 47 -12.60 4.39 10.39
C ALA A 47 -11.25 5.06 10.04
N PRO A 48 -10.91 6.20 10.65
CA PRO A 48 -9.56 6.75 10.56
C PRO A 48 -8.55 5.79 11.22
N LEU A 49 -7.25 6.00 10.92
CA LEU A 49 -6.19 5.32 11.65
C LEU A 49 -6.15 5.80 13.12
N ASP A 50 -5.77 4.89 14.02
CA ASP A 50 -5.53 5.23 15.41
C ASP A 50 -4.30 6.13 15.54
N ALA A 51 -4.40 7.20 16.34
CA ALA A 51 -3.31 8.14 16.58
C ALA A 51 -2.56 7.82 17.89
N PRO A 52 -1.23 8.00 17.94
CA PRO A 52 -0.33 8.44 16.86
C PRO A 52 0.06 7.30 15.90
N VAL A 53 0.28 7.65 14.62
CA VAL A 53 0.84 6.72 13.62
C VAL A 53 2.34 6.98 13.54
N GLU A 54 3.14 6.05 14.05
CA GLU A 54 4.60 6.09 14.03
C GLU A 54 5.11 4.99 13.10
N GLU A 55 5.72 5.38 11.98
CA GLU A 55 6.28 4.44 11.00
C GLU A 55 7.55 3.77 11.55
N GLU A 56 7.64 2.45 11.43
CA GLU A 56 8.85 1.70 11.79
C GLU A 56 9.92 1.81 10.71
N PHE A 57 9.50 1.81 9.44
CA PHE A 57 10.36 2.03 8.28
C PHE A 57 9.53 2.42 7.04
N ARG A 58 10.21 2.97 6.04
CA ARG A 58 9.65 3.20 4.70
C ARG A 58 9.85 1.98 3.82
N VAL A 59 8.80 1.55 3.12
CA VAL A 59 8.83 0.37 2.25
C VAL A 59 9.48 0.72 0.91
N GLY A 60 10.46 -0.09 0.50
CA GLY A 60 11.08 -0.01 -0.83
C GLY A 60 10.46 -1.02 -1.78
N THR A 61 10.56 -2.29 -1.41
CA THR A 61 10.12 -3.43 -2.23
C THR A 61 8.92 -4.11 -1.59
N MET A 62 7.98 -4.55 -2.43
CA MET A 62 6.84 -5.35 -2.00
C MET A 62 6.69 -6.61 -2.85
N ALA A 63 6.30 -7.71 -2.21
CA ALA A 63 5.89 -8.93 -2.87
C ALA A 63 4.47 -9.33 -2.46
N LEU A 64 3.78 -9.99 -3.39
CA LEU A 64 2.43 -10.50 -3.23
C LEU A 64 2.39 -11.97 -3.65
N ALA A 65 1.79 -12.80 -2.81
CA ALA A 65 1.60 -14.22 -3.11
C ALA A 65 0.26 -14.72 -2.58
N TRP A 66 -0.22 -15.81 -3.17
CA TRP A 66 -1.33 -16.59 -2.63
C TRP A 66 -0.81 -17.93 -2.15
N ASP A 67 -0.99 -18.20 -0.86
CA ASP A 67 -0.76 -19.50 -0.27
C ASP A 67 -1.98 -20.38 -0.54
N GLY A 68 -1.80 -21.36 -1.44
CA GLY A 68 -2.84 -22.30 -1.84
C GLY A 68 -3.21 -23.31 -0.74
N ASP A 69 -2.28 -23.62 0.15
CA ASP A 69 -2.47 -24.61 1.21
C ASP A 69 -3.23 -23.99 2.38
N GLU A 70 -2.82 -22.79 2.82
CA GLU A 70 -3.48 -22.07 3.91
C GLU A 70 -4.67 -21.21 3.46
N GLN A 71 -4.86 -21.04 2.14
CA GLN A 71 -5.85 -20.13 1.55
C GLN A 71 -5.69 -18.71 2.10
N ARG A 72 -4.48 -18.16 1.97
CA ARG A 72 -4.10 -16.84 2.48
C ARG A 72 -3.42 -16.00 1.41
N MET A 73 -3.76 -14.72 1.36
CA MET A 73 -2.98 -13.70 0.69
C MET A 73 -1.78 -13.35 1.59
N VAL A 74 -0.59 -13.39 1.03
CA VAL A 74 0.66 -13.01 1.70
C VAL A 74 1.16 -11.72 1.07
N VAL A 75 1.35 -10.70 1.91
CA VAL A 75 1.97 -9.42 1.53
C VAL A 75 3.29 -9.34 2.26
N GLU A 76 4.37 -9.09 1.53
CA GLU A 76 5.69 -8.81 2.08
C GLU A 76 6.07 -7.39 1.73
N ALA A 77 6.47 -6.61 2.72
CA ALA A 77 6.92 -5.24 2.57
C ALA A 77 8.30 -5.11 3.23
N GLN A 78 9.32 -4.92 2.39
CA GLN A 78 10.70 -4.80 2.82
C GLN A 78 11.10 -3.32 2.87
N ALA A 79 11.90 -2.96 3.86
CA ALA A 79 12.41 -1.61 4.02
C ALA A 79 13.17 -1.13 2.78
N LEU A 80 13.02 0.15 2.48
CA LEU A 80 13.84 0.85 1.51
C LEU A 80 15.27 0.92 2.05
N VAL A 81 16.21 0.39 1.27
CA VAL A 81 17.64 0.49 1.54
C VAL A 81 18.26 1.38 0.49
N GLU A 82 18.93 2.43 0.92
CA GLU A 82 19.78 3.25 0.05
C GLU A 82 21.10 2.50 -0.14
N LEU A 83 21.30 1.96 -1.35
CA LEU A 83 22.54 1.28 -1.70
C LEU A 83 23.57 2.32 -2.15
N GLU A 84 24.64 2.45 -1.37
CA GLU A 84 25.85 3.17 -1.78
C GLU A 84 26.84 2.15 -2.35
N ALA A 85 27.01 2.15 -3.67
CA ALA A 85 27.94 1.27 -4.37
C ALA A 85 29.03 2.09 -5.09
N GLU A 86 30.28 1.66 -4.98
CA GLU A 86 31.42 2.33 -5.61
C GLU A 86 31.64 1.86 -7.07
N SER A 87 31.02 0.73 -7.45
CA SER A 87 31.05 0.14 -8.79
C SER A 87 29.74 -0.56 -9.16
N GLU A 88 29.56 -0.92 -10.43
CA GLU A 88 28.39 -1.68 -10.92
C GLU A 88 28.36 -3.11 -10.34
N ASP A 89 29.53 -3.72 -10.12
CA ASP A 89 29.65 -5.06 -9.52
C ASP A 89 29.21 -5.02 -8.04
N ASP A 90 29.63 -3.98 -7.29
CA ASP A 90 29.21 -3.81 -5.89
C ASP A 90 27.69 -3.59 -5.76
N LEU A 91 27.09 -2.88 -6.72
CA LEU A 91 25.65 -2.66 -6.75
C LEU A 91 24.89 -3.98 -6.96
N ALA A 92 25.35 -4.81 -7.90
CA ALA A 92 24.72 -6.10 -8.19
C ALA A 92 24.80 -7.06 -7.00
N GLU A 93 25.94 -7.12 -6.31
CA GLU A 93 26.10 -7.92 -5.09
C GLU A 93 25.18 -7.42 -3.96
N ALA A 94 25.06 -6.10 -3.80
CA ALA A 94 24.17 -5.52 -2.80
C ALA A 94 22.69 -5.79 -3.10
N GLU A 95 22.27 -5.68 -4.37
CA GLU A 95 20.92 -6.04 -4.80
C GLU A 95 20.62 -7.53 -4.55
N GLU A 96 21.57 -8.42 -4.85
CA GLU A 96 21.40 -9.85 -4.58
C GLU A 96 21.28 -10.16 -3.08
N ALA A 97 22.01 -9.45 -2.23
CA ALA A 97 21.90 -9.56 -0.78
C ALA A 97 20.53 -9.10 -0.26
N LEU A 98 19.94 -8.05 -0.84
CA LEU A 98 18.59 -7.59 -0.46
C LEU A 98 17.50 -8.64 -0.77
N LEU A 99 17.71 -9.50 -1.77
CA LEU A 99 16.77 -10.56 -2.14
C LEU A 99 16.82 -11.77 -1.19
N GLN A 100 17.83 -11.86 -0.33
CA GLN A 100 17.97 -12.96 0.62
C GLN A 100 17.22 -12.62 1.92
N ASP A 101 16.29 -13.50 2.34
CA ASP A 101 15.59 -13.45 3.63
C ASP A 101 16.55 -13.92 4.75
N ASP A 102 17.62 -13.15 4.98
CA ASP A 102 18.64 -13.39 6.02
C ASP A 102 18.28 -12.68 7.34
N GLU A 103 18.74 -13.22 8.46
CA GLU A 103 18.51 -12.65 9.79
C GLU A 103 19.12 -11.23 9.93
N ASN A 104 20.13 -10.90 9.14
CA ASN A 104 20.75 -9.58 9.06
C ASN A 104 20.25 -8.73 7.88
N GLY A 105 19.19 -9.18 7.22
CA GLY A 105 18.56 -8.47 6.10
C GLY A 105 17.82 -7.20 6.53
N PRO A 106 17.37 -6.39 5.55
CA PRO A 106 16.56 -5.21 5.84
C PRO A 106 15.26 -5.58 6.57
N PRO A 107 14.71 -4.68 7.41
CA PRO A 107 13.43 -4.93 8.07
C PRO A 107 12.34 -5.36 7.09
N MET A 108 11.60 -6.40 7.43
CA MET A 108 10.51 -6.94 6.61
C MET A 108 9.23 -7.12 7.43
N LEU A 109 8.11 -6.64 6.88
CA LEU A 109 6.77 -6.89 7.38
C LEU A 109 6.07 -7.91 6.48
N ARG A 110 5.72 -9.07 7.05
CA ARG A 110 4.93 -10.12 6.36
C ARG A 110 3.52 -10.18 6.95
N VAL A 111 2.51 -9.90 6.14
CA VAL A 111 1.09 -9.90 6.52
C VAL A 111 0.38 -11.06 5.82
N ARG A 112 -0.39 -11.84 6.58
CA ARG A 112 -1.27 -12.89 6.05
C ARG A 112 -2.73 -12.49 6.21
N LEU A 113 -3.47 -12.46 5.10
CA LEU A 113 -4.87 -12.07 5.04
C LEU A 113 -5.72 -13.21 4.48
N THR A 114 -6.95 -13.36 4.98
CA THR A 114 -7.96 -14.17 4.27
C THR A 114 -8.30 -13.52 2.92
N GLY A 115 -8.83 -14.28 1.97
CA GLY A 115 -9.29 -13.72 0.68
C GLY A 115 -10.31 -12.59 0.86
N THR A 116 -11.19 -12.72 1.86
CA THR A 116 -12.17 -11.71 2.25
C THR A 116 -11.51 -10.42 2.76
N GLN A 117 -10.53 -10.52 3.67
CA GLN A 117 -9.78 -9.37 4.16
C GLN A 117 -8.96 -8.69 3.05
N ALA A 118 -8.34 -9.49 2.18
CA ALA A 118 -7.56 -8.98 1.04
C ALA A 118 -8.44 -8.18 0.07
N ARG A 119 -9.62 -8.69 -0.31
CA ARG A 119 -10.63 -7.95 -1.10
C ARG A 119 -11.02 -6.63 -0.46
N ALA A 120 -11.31 -6.63 0.84
CA ALA A 120 -11.72 -5.42 1.54
C ALA A 120 -10.57 -4.41 1.66
N PHE A 121 -9.35 -4.88 1.91
CA PHE A 121 -8.14 -4.06 1.93
C PHE A 121 -7.89 -3.41 0.57
N ALA A 122 -7.89 -4.18 -0.52
CA ALA A 122 -7.69 -3.67 -1.88
C ALA A 122 -8.73 -2.59 -2.22
N LYS A 123 -10.02 -2.85 -1.96
CA LYS A 123 -11.07 -1.87 -2.16
C LYS A 123 -10.82 -0.58 -1.37
N ARG A 124 -10.56 -0.67 -0.06
CA ARG A 124 -10.34 0.51 0.79
C ARG A 124 -9.10 1.28 0.38
N ALA A 125 -8.01 0.59 0.05
CA ALA A 125 -6.76 1.19 -0.39
C ALA A 125 -6.99 2.04 -1.66
N LEU A 126 -7.72 1.50 -2.64
CA LEU A 126 -8.10 2.25 -3.84
C LEU A 126 -9.01 3.44 -3.52
N ASP A 127 -10.00 3.26 -2.65
CA ASP A 127 -10.89 4.36 -2.22
C ASP A 127 -10.08 5.50 -1.56
N VAL A 128 -9.10 5.18 -0.71
CA VAL A 128 -8.20 6.15 -0.05
C VAL A 128 -7.28 6.83 -1.07
N VAL A 129 -6.67 6.07 -1.99
CA VAL A 129 -5.82 6.62 -3.05
C VAL A 129 -6.61 7.58 -3.96
N ASN A 130 -7.85 7.21 -4.29
CA ASN A 130 -8.74 7.98 -5.17
C ASN A 130 -9.39 9.18 -4.49
N ALA A 131 -9.54 9.19 -3.17
CA ALA A 131 -10.08 10.33 -2.43
C ALA A 131 -9.29 11.63 -2.69
N GLY A 132 -8.01 11.52 -3.06
CA GLY A 132 -7.20 12.64 -3.46
C GLY A 132 -7.07 13.69 -2.36
N ARG A 133 -6.68 14.92 -2.73
CA ARG A 133 -6.69 16.04 -1.79
C ARG A 133 -8.07 16.67 -1.80
N PRO A 134 -8.61 17.09 -0.63
CA PRO A 134 -9.93 17.72 -0.56
C PRO A 134 -9.98 18.93 -1.52
N PRO A 135 -11.09 19.12 -2.25
CA PRO A 135 -11.22 20.24 -3.17
C PRO A 135 -11.36 21.55 -2.37
N CYS A 136 -10.75 22.62 -2.86
CA CYS A 136 -10.95 23.96 -2.33
C CYS A 136 -12.44 24.32 -2.41
N PRO A 137 -13.09 24.76 -1.31
CA PRO A 137 -14.52 25.08 -1.31
C PRO A 137 -14.90 26.24 -2.24
N LEU A 138 -13.91 26.99 -2.73
CA LEU A 138 -14.11 28.15 -3.60
C LEU A 138 -13.84 27.84 -5.07
N CYS A 139 -12.68 27.28 -5.42
CA CYS A 139 -12.28 27.07 -6.81
C CYS A 139 -12.32 25.60 -7.25
N SER A 140 -12.67 24.66 -6.37
CA SER A 140 -12.69 23.20 -6.60
C SER A 140 -11.35 22.55 -6.99
N LEU A 141 -10.25 23.31 -7.01
CA LEU A 141 -8.91 22.75 -7.20
C LEU A 141 -8.43 22.05 -5.93
N PRO A 142 -7.59 21.00 -6.02
CA PRO A 142 -7.10 20.28 -4.85
C PRO A 142 -6.34 21.20 -3.87
N LEU A 143 -6.64 21.09 -2.57
CA LEU A 143 -5.93 21.80 -1.51
C LEU A 143 -4.52 21.24 -1.35
N ASP A 144 -3.52 22.11 -1.15
CA ASP A 144 -2.15 21.71 -0.85
C ASP A 144 -1.92 21.70 0.67
N PRO A 145 -1.20 20.71 1.24
CA PRO A 145 -0.90 20.67 2.67
C PRO A 145 -0.18 21.91 3.20
N GLU A 146 0.68 22.53 2.38
CA GLU A 146 1.47 23.72 2.76
C GLU A 146 0.68 25.04 2.57
N GLY A 147 -0.55 24.94 2.07
CA GLY A 147 -1.46 26.07 1.86
C GLY A 147 -1.89 26.23 0.39
N HIS A 148 -3.17 26.46 0.17
CA HIS A 148 -3.76 26.61 -1.16
C HIS A 148 -3.89 28.08 -1.58
N VAL A 149 -3.32 28.44 -2.73
CA VAL A 149 -3.49 29.77 -3.34
C VAL A 149 -4.72 29.73 -4.25
N CYS A 150 -5.86 30.20 -3.76
CA CYS A 150 -7.11 30.16 -4.51
C CYS A 150 -7.15 31.22 -5.62
N PRO A 151 -7.27 30.83 -6.91
CA PRO A 151 -7.41 31.80 -8.01
C PRO A 151 -8.66 32.68 -7.88
N ARG A 152 -9.74 32.16 -7.27
CA ARG A 152 -10.97 32.92 -7.02
C ARG A 152 -10.85 33.99 -5.92
N GLN A 153 -9.79 33.95 -5.11
CA GLN A 153 -9.50 34.98 -4.10
C GLN A 153 -8.31 35.86 -4.49
N ASN A 154 -7.87 35.85 -5.76
CA ASN A 154 -6.65 36.54 -6.20
C ASN A 154 -5.42 36.19 -5.31
N GLY A 155 -5.34 34.96 -4.83
CA GLY A 155 -4.23 34.48 -4.01
C GLY A 155 -4.16 35.00 -2.58
N TYR A 156 -5.21 35.64 -2.06
CA TYR A 156 -5.27 36.06 -0.65
C TYR A 156 -5.23 34.84 0.29
N ARG A 157 -4.19 34.73 1.12
CA ARG A 157 -4.13 33.79 2.23
C ARG A 157 -4.65 34.51 3.49
N ARG A 158 -5.73 34.01 4.11
CA ARG A 158 -5.98 34.34 5.52
C ARG A 158 -4.97 33.53 6.33
N GLY A 159 -3.91 34.19 6.80
CA GLY A 159 -3.11 33.65 7.89
C GLY A 159 -3.99 33.54 9.14
N GLU A 160 -3.80 32.44 9.87
CA GLU A 160 -4.28 32.10 11.22
C GLU A 160 -5.49 32.87 11.78
#